data_AF-A0A259CHA6-F1
#
_entry.id   AF-A0A259CHA6-F1
#
_cell.length_a   1.000
_cell.length_b   1.000
_cell.length_c   1.000
_cell.angle_alpha   90.00
_cell.angle_beta   90.00
_cell.angle_gamma   90.00
#
_symmetry.space_group_name_H-M   'P 1'
#
loop_
_entity.id
_entity.type
_entity.pdbx_description
1 polymer ?
#
loop_
_entity_poly.entity_id
_entity_poly.type
_entity_poly.pdbx_seq_one_letter_code
_entity_poly.pdbx_strand_id
1 'polypeptide(L)'
;VDTNLFPGGFNNLSPQMLPLAVQAAMAAIEKICPEAKNLLLIPERHTRNTFYLQNIARLASILRQAGLNVRLGTLSDEIKKPTWIELPDGNRLLMEPLSRLGLKKQRLGLKDFDPCSILLNNDLSAGIPPILENLHEQYLLPGLHAGWHVRRKSNHFAAYDEVAKRFAKVVDIDPWMINPYFVSCSNVNFHERKGEDELQTAVEQVLKKTAKKYREYGIKEKPYVVVKADAGTYGMGVMVVNDPAQLKGLNRKDRNKMSIVKEGLEVSDVLIQEGVYTFEKVNEAVAEPVVYMIDRYVIGGFYRVHTDRGPDENLNAPGMHFVPLAFEQNSIPDLGAKPGSAPPNRFYLYGVVARLALLASSLELERSDPN
;
A
#
# COMPACT_ATOMS: atom_id res chain seq x y z
N VAL A 1 7.16 5.28 -3.52
CA VAL A 1 6.34 6.45 -3.13
C VAL A 1 5.18 6.10 -2.19
N ASP A 2 4.75 4.84 -2.14
CA ASP A 2 3.78 4.29 -1.19
C ASP A 2 4.01 2.77 -1.06
N THR A 3 3.71 2.20 0.11
CA THR A 3 3.77 0.74 0.36
C THR A 3 2.54 0.32 1.16
N ASN A 4 1.71 -0.54 0.56
CA ASN A 4 0.46 -1.01 1.15
C ASN A 4 0.50 -2.52 1.42
N LEU A 5 0.37 -2.88 2.70
CA LEU A 5 0.32 -4.29 3.16
C LEU A 5 -1.07 -4.92 3.02
N PHE A 6 -2.08 -4.12 2.68
CA PHE A 6 -3.47 -4.54 2.46
C PHE A 6 -3.90 -4.16 1.03
N PRO A 7 -3.26 -4.72 -0.01
CA PRO A 7 -3.51 -4.31 -1.39
C PRO A 7 -4.95 -4.57 -1.80
N GLY A 8 -5.60 -3.55 -2.36
CA GLY A 8 -7.04 -3.54 -2.67
C GLY A 8 -7.38 -3.54 -4.16
N GLY A 9 -6.47 -4.00 -5.02
CA GLY A 9 -6.60 -3.94 -6.49
C GLY A 9 -6.20 -5.22 -7.21
N PHE A 10 -6.36 -6.41 -6.60
CA PHE A 10 -6.07 -7.69 -7.27
C PHE A 10 -6.87 -7.86 -8.56
N ASN A 11 -8.09 -7.29 -8.65
CA ASN A 11 -8.93 -7.31 -9.85
C ASN A 11 -8.33 -6.59 -11.07
N ASN A 12 -7.33 -5.72 -10.86
CA ASN A 12 -6.64 -5.00 -11.93
C ASN A 12 -5.47 -5.81 -12.53
N LEU A 13 -5.10 -6.94 -11.92
CA LEU A 13 -4.09 -7.85 -12.48
C LEU A 13 -4.63 -8.50 -13.74
N SER A 14 -3.78 -8.62 -14.77
CA SER A 14 -4.18 -9.29 -16.00
C SER A 14 -4.38 -10.80 -15.78
N PRO A 15 -5.25 -11.47 -16.55
CA PRO A 15 -5.43 -12.92 -16.46
C PRO A 15 -4.13 -13.73 -16.61
N GLN A 16 -3.17 -13.21 -17.39
CA GLN A 16 -1.89 -13.85 -17.64
C GLN A 16 -0.98 -13.89 -16.40
N MET A 17 -1.21 -13.01 -15.41
CA MET A 17 -0.45 -12.98 -14.15
C MET A 17 -0.97 -13.97 -13.11
N LEU A 18 -2.21 -14.49 -13.28
CA LEU A 18 -2.85 -15.31 -12.25
C LEU A 18 -2.11 -16.61 -11.94
N PRO A 19 -1.55 -17.37 -12.91
CA PRO A 19 -0.81 -18.58 -12.59
C PRO A 19 0.37 -18.30 -11.65
N LEU A 20 1.10 -17.21 -11.88
CA LEU A 20 2.20 -16.79 -11.01
C LEU A 20 1.69 -16.34 -9.63
N ALA A 21 0.58 -15.61 -9.57
CA ALA A 21 -0.04 -15.22 -8.30
C ALA A 21 -0.47 -16.43 -7.47
N VAL A 22 -1.02 -17.47 -8.11
CA VAL A 22 -1.40 -18.73 -7.45
C VAL A 22 -0.16 -19.45 -6.93
N GLN A 23 0.89 -19.59 -7.74
CA GLN A 23 2.15 -20.22 -7.30
C GLN A 23 2.81 -19.47 -6.13
N ALA A 24 2.83 -18.13 -6.18
CA ALA A 24 3.35 -17.32 -5.09
C ALA A 24 2.51 -17.46 -3.81
N ALA A 25 1.18 -17.57 -3.94
CA ALA A 25 0.30 -17.84 -2.82
C ALA A 25 0.56 -19.23 -2.22
N MET A 26 0.74 -20.27 -3.03
CA MET A 26 1.11 -21.62 -2.56
C MET A 26 2.40 -21.56 -1.73
N ALA A 27 3.45 -20.93 -2.26
CA ALA A 27 4.72 -20.79 -1.56
C ALA A 27 4.60 -20.00 -0.25
N ALA A 28 3.74 -18.97 -0.21
CA ALA A 28 3.46 -18.21 1.01
C ALA A 28 2.75 -19.07 2.07
N ILE A 29 1.76 -19.86 1.66
CA ILE A 29 0.99 -20.74 2.54
C ILE A 29 1.87 -21.83 3.13
N GLU A 30 2.66 -22.51 2.28
CA GLU A 30 3.60 -23.55 2.73
C GLU A 30 4.58 -23.03 3.79
N LYS A 31 5.03 -21.78 3.67
CA LYS A 31 5.92 -21.15 4.65
C LYS A 31 5.23 -20.82 5.97
N ILE A 32 3.99 -20.32 5.92
CA ILE A 32 3.28 -19.82 7.10
C ILE A 32 2.59 -20.94 7.86
N CYS A 33 1.87 -21.80 7.16
CA CYS A 33 1.12 -22.89 7.74
C CYS A 33 0.97 -24.02 6.69
N PRO A 34 1.93 -24.96 6.61
CA PRO A 34 1.90 -26.06 5.64
C PRO A 34 0.62 -26.92 5.72
N GLU A 35 0.01 -26.98 6.90
CA GLU A 35 -1.21 -27.76 7.15
C GLU A 35 -2.50 -26.94 6.97
N ALA A 36 -2.40 -25.66 6.60
CA ALA A 36 -3.58 -24.81 6.45
C ALA A 36 -4.51 -25.34 5.36
N LYS A 37 -5.70 -25.78 5.76
CA LYS A 37 -6.79 -26.13 4.85
C LYS A 37 -7.84 -25.03 4.74
N ASN A 38 -8.09 -24.32 5.83
CA ASN A 38 -9.12 -23.30 5.95
C ASN A 38 -8.49 -21.93 6.18
N LEU A 39 -8.87 -20.94 5.37
CA LEU A 39 -8.46 -19.54 5.52
C LEU A 39 -9.70 -18.64 5.63
N LEU A 40 -9.69 -17.77 6.63
CA LEU A 40 -10.67 -16.72 6.80
C LEU A 40 -10.14 -15.42 6.21
N LEU A 41 -10.82 -14.89 5.19
CA LEU A 41 -10.50 -13.60 4.60
C LEU A 41 -11.42 -12.52 5.19
N ILE A 42 -10.83 -11.47 5.78
CA ILE A 42 -11.58 -10.35 6.37
C ILE A 42 -11.35 -9.10 5.51
N PRO A 43 -12.37 -8.64 4.76
CA PRO A 43 -12.28 -7.43 3.95
C PRO A 43 -12.46 -6.14 4.79
N GLU A 44 -12.30 -4.99 4.15
CA GLU A 44 -12.73 -3.69 4.66
C GLU A 44 -14.20 -3.71 5.08
N ARG A 45 -14.54 -2.88 6.07
CA ARG A 45 -15.89 -2.84 6.66
C ARG A 45 -16.98 -2.51 5.64
N HIS A 46 -16.68 -1.64 4.67
CA HIS A 46 -17.67 -1.11 3.74
C HIS A 46 -17.77 -1.91 2.44
N THR A 47 -18.99 -2.33 2.12
CA THR A 47 -19.30 -3.19 0.96
C THR A 47 -19.90 -2.44 -0.24
N ARG A 48 -19.88 -1.09 -0.24
CA ARG A 48 -20.50 -0.29 -1.31
C ARG A 48 -19.60 -0.06 -2.52
N ASN A 49 -18.29 -0.22 -2.36
CA ASN A 49 -17.34 -0.09 -3.47
C ASN A 49 -17.26 -1.40 -4.26
N THR A 50 -17.91 -1.44 -5.41
CA THR A 50 -17.98 -2.63 -6.28
C THR A 50 -16.61 -3.06 -6.79
N PHE A 51 -15.71 -2.13 -7.11
CA PHE A 51 -14.34 -2.45 -7.51
C PHE A 51 -13.55 -3.14 -6.39
N TYR A 52 -13.73 -2.67 -5.15
CA TYR A 52 -13.11 -3.31 -3.99
C TYR A 52 -13.67 -4.73 -3.76
N LEU A 53 -14.97 -4.94 -3.96
CA LEU A 53 -15.55 -6.27 -3.89
C LEU A 53 -15.03 -7.19 -5.01
N GLN A 54 -14.83 -6.68 -6.23
CA GLN A 54 -14.17 -7.43 -7.29
C GLN A 54 -12.72 -7.79 -6.92
N ASN A 55 -12.00 -6.88 -6.24
CA ASN A 55 -10.68 -7.19 -5.66
C ASN A 55 -10.77 -8.38 -4.69
N ILE A 56 -11.73 -8.37 -3.77
CA ILE A 56 -11.93 -9.46 -2.80
C ILE A 56 -12.27 -10.78 -3.50
N ALA A 57 -13.13 -10.74 -4.52
CA ALA A 57 -13.44 -11.92 -5.33
C ALA A 57 -12.20 -12.49 -6.03
N ARG A 58 -11.36 -11.62 -6.59
CA ARG A 58 -10.12 -12.01 -7.24
C ARG A 58 -9.12 -12.62 -6.26
N LEU A 59 -8.91 -11.97 -5.12
CA LEU A 59 -8.02 -12.46 -4.06
C LEU A 59 -8.48 -13.83 -3.54
N ALA A 60 -9.77 -13.99 -3.24
CA ALA A 60 -10.34 -15.25 -2.79
C ALA A 60 -10.18 -16.36 -3.86
N SER A 61 -10.33 -16.02 -5.15
CA SER A 61 -10.12 -16.97 -6.26
C SER A 61 -8.67 -17.44 -6.35
N ILE A 62 -7.69 -16.54 -6.23
CA ILE A 62 -6.25 -16.88 -6.23
C ILE A 62 -5.95 -17.83 -5.06
N LEU A 63 -6.41 -17.50 -3.86
CA LEU A 63 -6.17 -18.31 -2.66
C LEU A 63 -6.85 -19.69 -2.72
N ARG A 64 -8.05 -19.78 -3.31
CA ARG A 64 -8.72 -21.09 -3.54
C ARG A 64 -7.98 -21.94 -4.55
N GLN A 65 -7.49 -21.35 -5.64
CA GLN A 65 -6.66 -22.04 -6.63
C GLN A 65 -5.32 -22.50 -6.04
N ALA A 66 -4.82 -21.82 -5.01
CA ALA A 66 -3.66 -22.25 -4.24
C ALA A 66 -3.94 -23.40 -3.25
N GLY A 67 -5.16 -23.97 -3.26
CA GLY A 67 -5.54 -25.15 -2.47
C GLY A 67 -6.25 -24.85 -1.15
N LEU A 68 -6.57 -23.60 -0.84
CA LEU A 68 -7.26 -23.23 0.40
C LEU A 68 -8.78 -23.25 0.28
N ASN A 69 -9.45 -23.68 1.34
CA ASN A 69 -10.86 -23.42 1.57
C ASN A 69 -11.04 -22.01 2.16
N VAL A 70 -11.35 -21.04 1.29
CA VAL A 70 -11.48 -19.62 1.67
C VAL A 70 -12.94 -19.23 1.88
N ARG A 71 -13.25 -18.72 3.08
CA ARG A 71 -14.53 -18.08 3.41
C ARG A 71 -14.32 -16.64 3.88
N LEU A 72 -15.36 -15.81 3.74
CA LEU A 72 -15.29 -14.37 3.97
C LEU A 72 -16.04 -14.00 5.25
N GLY A 73 -15.33 -13.38 6.18
CA GLY A 73 -15.89 -12.88 7.43
C GLY A 73 -15.97 -11.37 7.44
N THR A 74 -17.14 -10.80 7.75
CA THR A 74 -17.34 -9.34 7.74
C THR A 74 -17.27 -8.74 9.14
N LEU A 75 -16.69 -7.54 9.21
CA LEU A 75 -16.67 -6.66 10.39
C LEU A 75 -17.84 -5.66 10.39
N SER A 76 -18.80 -5.81 9.48
CA SER A 76 -20.00 -4.96 9.42
C SER A 76 -21.10 -5.53 10.32
N ASP A 77 -21.60 -4.69 11.23
CA ASP A 77 -22.73 -5.03 12.12
C ASP A 77 -24.08 -5.15 11.39
N GLU A 78 -24.14 -4.70 10.13
CA GLU A 78 -25.33 -4.79 9.27
C GLU A 78 -25.57 -6.24 8.80
N ILE A 79 -24.51 -7.04 8.63
CA ILE A 79 -24.59 -8.41 8.11
C ILE A 79 -24.65 -9.40 9.27
N LYS A 80 -25.87 -9.68 9.74
CA LYS A 80 -26.14 -10.58 10.87
C LYS A 80 -26.34 -12.05 10.48
N LYS A 81 -26.38 -12.34 9.19
CA LYS A 81 -26.55 -13.69 8.62
C LYS A 81 -25.77 -13.80 7.30
N PRO A 82 -25.39 -15.00 6.85
CA PRO A 82 -24.75 -15.19 5.54
C PRO A 82 -25.52 -14.47 4.44
N THR A 83 -24.85 -13.55 3.76
CA THR A 83 -25.48 -12.62 2.80
C THR A 83 -24.71 -12.63 1.50
N TRP A 84 -25.42 -12.91 0.41
CA TRP A 84 -24.87 -12.80 -0.94
C TRP A 84 -24.80 -11.35 -1.36
N ILE A 85 -23.66 -10.96 -1.92
CA ILE A 85 -23.43 -9.67 -2.54
C ILE A 85 -23.14 -9.91 -4.02
N GLU A 86 -24.00 -9.40 -4.88
CA GLU A 86 -23.85 -9.46 -6.33
C GLU A 86 -22.77 -8.48 -6.80
N LEU A 87 -21.98 -8.90 -7.78
CA LEU A 87 -20.91 -8.10 -8.38
C LEU A 87 -21.29 -7.69 -9.81
N PRO A 88 -20.74 -6.57 -10.33
CA PRO A 88 -21.07 -6.11 -11.68
C PRO A 88 -20.71 -7.07 -12.81
N ASP A 89 -19.78 -8.01 -12.57
CA ASP A 89 -19.34 -9.02 -13.53
C ASP A 89 -20.19 -10.32 -13.48
N GLY A 90 -21.29 -10.32 -12.72
CA GLY A 90 -22.18 -11.47 -12.55
C GLY A 90 -21.70 -12.49 -11.53
N ASN A 91 -20.54 -12.28 -10.90
CA ASN A 91 -20.10 -13.09 -9.77
C ASN A 91 -20.82 -12.66 -8.48
N ARG A 92 -20.71 -13.49 -7.43
CA ARG A 92 -21.26 -13.18 -6.12
C ARG A 92 -20.30 -13.56 -5.00
N LEU A 93 -20.34 -12.80 -3.90
CA LEU A 93 -19.60 -13.07 -2.68
C LEU A 93 -20.56 -13.43 -1.54
N LEU A 94 -20.25 -14.47 -0.79
CA LEU A 94 -20.95 -14.78 0.45
C LEU A 94 -20.20 -14.12 1.61
N MET A 95 -20.78 -13.06 2.18
CA MET A 95 -20.26 -12.41 3.39
C MET A 95 -20.95 -12.99 4.61
N GLU A 96 -20.15 -13.36 5.62
CA GLU A 96 -20.67 -14.07 6.78
C GLU A 96 -20.28 -13.37 8.09
N PRO A 97 -21.19 -13.34 9.08
CA PRO A 97 -20.86 -12.76 10.38
C PRO A 97 -19.76 -13.56 11.07
N LEU A 98 -18.77 -12.84 11.58
CA LEU A 98 -17.67 -13.40 12.37
C LEU A 98 -18.17 -13.94 13.72
N SER A 99 -17.53 -15.00 14.20
CA SER A 99 -17.85 -15.62 15.49
C SER A 99 -16.58 -16.06 16.22
N ARG A 100 -16.58 -15.90 17.54
CA ARG A 100 -15.55 -16.48 18.41
C ARG A 100 -15.84 -17.96 18.66
N LEU A 101 -14.85 -18.80 18.37
CA LEU A 101 -14.93 -20.25 18.44
C LEU A 101 -14.30 -20.82 19.72
N GLY A 102 -14.61 -22.09 19.99
CA GLY A 102 -14.15 -22.84 21.16
C GLY A 102 -14.78 -22.38 22.48
N LEU A 103 -14.52 -23.15 23.55
CA LEU A 103 -15.02 -22.84 24.90
C LEU A 103 -14.38 -21.55 25.45
N LYS A 104 -13.09 -21.34 25.17
CA LYS A 104 -12.32 -20.17 25.64
C LYS A 104 -12.55 -18.90 24.81
N LYS A 105 -13.24 -18.97 23.66
CA LYS A 105 -13.47 -17.82 22.75
C LYS A 105 -12.18 -17.15 22.27
N GLN A 106 -11.11 -17.92 22.13
CA GLN A 106 -9.77 -17.46 21.74
C GLN A 106 -9.45 -17.64 20.25
N ARG A 107 -10.38 -18.23 19.49
CA ARG A 107 -10.26 -18.43 18.04
C ARG A 107 -11.36 -17.65 17.33
N LEU A 108 -11.11 -17.21 16.11
CA LEU A 108 -12.06 -16.54 15.23
C LEU A 108 -12.42 -17.43 14.05
N GLY A 109 -13.69 -17.47 13.69
CA GLY A 109 -14.13 -18.19 12.51
C GLY A 109 -15.54 -17.81 12.12
N LEU A 110 -16.21 -18.72 11.43
CA LEU A 110 -17.60 -18.57 10.99
C LEU A 110 -18.41 -19.75 11.52
N LYS A 111 -19.72 -19.75 11.23
CA LYS A 111 -20.55 -20.91 11.52
C LYS A 111 -19.98 -22.15 10.81
N ASP A 112 -19.69 -23.18 11.61
CA ASP A 112 -19.14 -24.47 11.19
C ASP A 112 -17.83 -24.36 10.40
N PHE A 113 -17.01 -23.34 10.71
CA PHE A 113 -15.73 -23.11 10.03
C PHE A 113 -14.69 -22.54 10.97
N ASP A 114 -13.72 -23.38 11.31
CA ASP A 114 -12.54 -23.03 12.11
C ASP A 114 -11.30 -22.93 11.19
N PRO A 115 -10.80 -21.71 10.92
CA PRO A 115 -9.63 -21.49 10.09
C PRO A 115 -8.33 -21.63 10.89
N CYS A 116 -7.26 -22.07 10.22
CA CYS A 116 -5.90 -22.05 10.78
C CYS A 116 -5.27 -20.65 10.66
N SER A 117 -5.65 -19.92 9.60
CA SER A 117 -5.09 -18.61 9.27
C SER A 117 -6.20 -17.61 8.94
N ILE A 118 -5.97 -16.36 9.32
CA ILE A 118 -6.82 -15.21 9.08
C ILE A 118 -6.03 -14.22 8.24
N LEU A 119 -6.51 -13.94 7.03
CA LEU A 119 -5.94 -12.92 6.17
C LEU A 119 -6.76 -11.64 6.27
N LEU A 120 -6.11 -10.56 6.68
CA LEU A 120 -6.70 -9.23 6.68
C LEU A 120 -6.48 -8.59 5.31
N ASN A 121 -7.57 -8.23 4.64
CA ASN A 121 -7.55 -7.21 3.58
C ASN A 121 -8.25 -5.93 4.07
N ASN A 122 -8.12 -5.68 5.37
CA ASN A 122 -8.61 -4.52 6.09
C ASN A 122 -7.43 -3.90 6.83
N ASP A 123 -7.18 -2.63 6.57
CA ASP A 123 -5.98 -1.95 7.07
C ASP A 123 -6.06 -1.48 8.53
N LEU A 124 -7.19 -1.74 9.19
CA LEU A 124 -7.47 -1.41 10.59
C LEU A 124 -7.24 0.07 10.91
N SER A 125 -7.46 0.96 9.93
CA SER A 125 -7.34 2.41 10.14
C SER A 125 -8.25 2.92 11.26
N ALA A 126 -9.41 2.29 11.46
CA ALA A 126 -10.36 2.63 12.51
C ALA A 126 -9.96 2.18 13.93
N GLY A 127 -8.80 1.52 14.09
CA GLY A 127 -8.46 0.76 15.29
C GLY A 127 -8.71 -0.73 15.12
N ILE A 128 -8.22 -1.51 16.09
CA ILE A 128 -8.45 -2.96 16.16
C ILE A 128 -9.86 -3.20 16.71
N PRO A 129 -10.75 -3.88 15.97
CA PRO A 129 -12.03 -4.31 16.51
C PRO A 129 -11.83 -5.33 17.63
N PRO A 130 -12.60 -5.27 18.75
CA PRO A 130 -12.44 -6.21 19.88
C PRO A 130 -12.54 -7.69 19.49
N ILE A 131 -13.26 -8.01 18.41
CA ILE A 131 -13.37 -9.38 17.91
C ILE A 131 -12.04 -9.95 17.38
N LEU A 132 -11.05 -9.11 17.06
CA LEU A 132 -9.72 -9.51 16.60
C LEU A 132 -8.66 -9.58 17.72
N GLU A 133 -8.96 -9.09 18.92
CA GLU A 133 -8.00 -9.06 20.04
C GLU A 133 -7.84 -10.44 20.71
N ASN A 134 -6.70 -10.72 21.33
CA ASN A 134 -6.51 -11.95 22.12
C ASN A 134 -6.88 -13.23 21.35
N LEU A 135 -6.55 -13.25 20.05
CA LEU A 135 -6.62 -14.46 19.23
C LEU A 135 -5.36 -15.27 19.49
N HIS A 136 -5.56 -16.55 19.76
CA HIS A 136 -4.48 -17.51 19.98
C HIS A 136 -4.61 -18.64 18.97
N GLU A 137 -3.50 -19.34 18.70
CA GLU A 137 -3.47 -20.55 17.87
C GLU A 137 -3.87 -20.37 16.39
N GLN A 138 -4.04 -19.13 15.93
CA GLN A 138 -4.34 -18.79 14.55
C GLN A 138 -3.32 -17.77 14.05
N TYR A 139 -2.85 -17.96 12.81
CA TYR A 139 -1.98 -16.98 12.17
C TYR A 139 -2.81 -15.82 11.65
N LEU A 140 -2.55 -14.62 12.16
CA LEU A 140 -3.18 -13.40 11.68
C LEU A 140 -2.19 -12.65 10.78
N LEU A 141 -2.60 -12.43 9.53
CA LEU A 141 -1.72 -12.02 8.43
C LEU A 141 -2.22 -10.72 7.77
N PRO A 142 -1.41 -9.65 7.73
CA PRO A 142 -0.28 -9.40 8.62
C PRO A 142 -0.75 -9.26 10.09
N GLY A 143 0.19 -9.34 11.04
CA GLY A 143 -0.10 -9.13 12.47
C GLY A 143 -0.80 -7.79 12.75
N LEU A 144 -1.56 -7.69 13.84
CA LEU A 144 -2.40 -6.50 14.11
C LEU A 144 -1.60 -5.19 14.13
N HIS A 145 -0.36 -5.21 14.63
CA HIS A 145 0.53 -4.04 14.67
C HIS A 145 0.85 -3.46 13.28
N ALA A 146 0.65 -4.23 12.21
CA ALA A 146 0.78 -3.75 10.82
C ALA A 146 -0.34 -2.79 10.39
N GLY A 147 -1.44 -2.72 11.15
CA GLY A 147 -2.57 -1.84 10.87
C GLY A 147 -2.26 -0.36 11.10
N TRP A 148 -2.96 0.53 10.40
CA TRP A 148 -2.69 1.97 10.41
C TRP A 148 -3.04 2.72 11.69
N HIS A 149 -3.78 2.09 12.60
CA HIS A 149 -4.06 2.66 13.92
C HIS A 149 -2.78 2.94 14.73
N VAL A 150 -1.73 2.12 14.58
CA VAL A 150 -0.41 2.34 15.20
C VAL A 150 0.73 2.49 14.20
N ARG A 151 0.63 1.88 13.02
CA ARG A 151 1.68 1.97 12.01
C ARG A 151 1.90 3.42 11.55
N ARG A 152 3.16 3.80 11.34
CA ARG A 152 3.58 5.15 10.90
C ARG A 152 4.43 5.07 9.63
N LYS A 153 4.17 5.94 8.65
CA LYS A 153 4.94 5.99 7.39
C LYS A 153 6.39 6.36 7.66
N SER A 154 6.65 7.28 8.59
CA SER A 154 7.99 7.67 9.03
C SER A 154 8.87 6.47 9.40
N ASN A 155 8.33 5.49 10.14
CA ASN A 155 9.04 4.24 10.48
C ASN A 155 9.37 3.42 9.23
N HIS A 156 8.42 3.28 8.30
CA HIS A 156 8.66 2.63 7.01
C HIS A 156 9.80 3.30 6.24
N PHE A 157 9.78 4.63 6.11
CA PHE A 157 10.80 5.37 5.36
C PHE A 157 12.17 5.30 6.04
N ALA A 158 12.23 5.25 7.37
CA ALA A 158 13.47 5.02 8.10
C ALA A 158 14.04 3.61 7.83
N ALA A 159 13.19 2.57 7.83
CA ALA A 159 13.61 1.22 7.46
C ALA A 159 14.06 1.15 6.00
N TYR A 160 13.36 1.84 5.09
CA TYR A 160 13.72 1.89 3.68
C TYR A 160 15.03 2.62 3.43
N ASP A 161 15.32 3.71 4.15
CA ASP A 161 16.58 4.42 4.07
C ASP A 161 17.78 3.51 4.42
N GLU A 162 17.64 2.66 5.43
CA GLU A 162 18.66 1.67 5.79
C GLU A 162 18.85 0.61 4.68
N VAL A 163 17.74 0.05 4.18
CA VAL A 163 17.77 -0.97 3.11
C VAL A 163 18.39 -0.39 1.85
N ALA A 164 17.97 0.81 1.43
CA ALA A 164 18.45 1.49 0.24
C ALA A 164 19.94 1.81 0.34
N LYS A 165 20.44 2.32 1.46
CA LYS A 165 21.87 2.59 1.68
C LYS A 165 22.72 1.32 1.57
N ARG A 166 22.27 0.22 2.18
CA ARG A 166 22.98 -1.07 2.12
C ARG A 166 22.99 -1.63 0.70
N PHE A 167 21.83 -1.61 0.03
CA PHE A 167 21.72 -2.10 -1.35
C PHE A 167 22.56 -1.25 -2.31
N ALA A 168 22.49 0.08 -2.21
CA ALA A 168 23.25 0.99 -3.05
C ALA A 168 24.76 0.78 -2.95
N LYS A 169 25.27 0.46 -1.75
CA LYS A 169 26.68 0.08 -1.55
C LYS A 169 27.04 -1.24 -2.25
N VAL A 170 26.13 -2.21 -2.27
CA VAL A 170 26.37 -3.53 -2.90
C VAL A 170 26.44 -3.41 -4.42
N VAL A 171 25.62 -2.55 -5.02
CA VAL A 171 25.53 -2.38 -6.48
C VAL A 171 26.25 -1.13 -7.01
N ASP A 172 26.96 -0.42 -6.13
CA ASP A 172 27.74 0.79 -6.41
C ASP A 172 26.96 1.90 -7.14
N ILE A 173 25.84 2.32 -6.56
CA ILE A 173 25.04 3.45 -7.04
C ILE A 173 24.88 4.52 -5.97
N ASP A 174 24.52 5.75 -6.37
CA ASP A 174 24.05 6.75 -5.43
C ASP A 174 22.73 6.29 -4.80
N PRO A 175 22.63 6.14 -3.46
CA PRO A 175 21.39 5.77 -2.80
C PRO A 175 20.21 6.71 -3.10
N TRP A 176 20.45 7.99 -3.43
CA TRP A 176 19.39 8.93 -3.77
C TRP A 176 18.59 8.49 -5.02
N MET A 177 19.19 7.73 -5.94
CA MET A 177 18.51 7.20 -7.13
C MET A 177 17.35 6.26 -6.82
N ILE A 178 17.34 5.65 -5.63
CA ILE A 178 16.30 4.70 -5.21
C ILE A 178 15.61 5.12 -3.91
N ASN A 179 16.00 6.24 -3.31
CA ASN A 179 15.51 6.67 -2.00
C ASN A 179 15.28 8.19 -1.93
N PRO A 180 14.02 8.63 -2.00
CA PRO A 180 13.67 10.03 -1.83
C PRO A 180 13.98 10.52 -0.41
N TYR A 181 14.42 11.77 -0.28
CA TYR A 181 14.55 12.40 1.03
C TYR A 181 13.20 12.53 1.74
N PHE A 182 13.21 12.45 3.07
CA PHE A 182 12.02 12.71 3.87
C PHE A 182 12.38 13.31 5.24
N VAL A 183 11.39 13.93 5.87
CA VAL A 183 11.41 14.44 7.25
C VAL A 183 10.03 14.21 7.86
N SER A 184 9.95 13.85 9.14
CA SER A 184 8.69 13.81 9.90
C SER A 184 8.54 15.07 10.76
N CYS A 185 7.32 15.58 10.87
CA CYS A 185 6.96 16.68 11.75
C CYS A 185 5.76 16.26 12.61
N SER A 186 5.88 16.42 13.92
CA SER A 186 4.85 16.07 14.90
C SER A 186 4.20 17.32 15.48
N ASN A 187 3.11 17.13 16.22
CA ASN A 187 2.36 18.20 16.91
C ASN A 187 1.80 19.28 15.96
N VAL A 188 1.46 18.89 14.72
CA VAL A 188 0.83 19.77 13.75
C VAL A 188 -0.68 19.77 13.97
N ASN A 189 -1.31 20.94 13.95
CA ASN A 189 -2.77 21.06 13.86
C ASN A 189 -3.10 22.12 12.80
N PHE A 190 -3.62 21.66 11.66
CA PHE A 190 -3.95 22.53 10.53
C PHE A 190 -5.12 23.46 10.81
N HIS A 191 -6.05 23.11 11.71
CA HIS A 191 -7.17 23.99 12.09
C HIS A 191 -6.71 25.12 13.02
N GLU A 192 -5.90 24.77 14.03
CA GLU A 192 -5.37 25.72 15.02
C GLU A 192 -4.14 26.48 14.53
N ARG A 193 -3.62 26.13 13.34
CA ARG A 193 -2.40 26.70 12.76
C ARG A 193 -1.17 26.48 13.64
N LYS A 194 -1.18 25.38 14.41
CA LYS A 194 -0.08 24.97 15.27
C LYS A 194 0.92 24.14 14.45
N GLY A 195 2.21 24.43 14.59
CA GLY A 195 3.27 23.73 13.87
C GLY A 195 3.52 24.24 12.43
N GLU A 196 2.93 25.37 12.02
CA GLU A 196 3.11 25.92 10.66
C GLU A 196 4.57 26.31 10.36
N ASP A 197 5.31 26.81 11.35
CA ASP A 197 6.71 27.26 11.17
C ASP A 197 7.68 26.07 11.10
N GLU A 198 7.48 25.06 11.94
CA GLU A 198 8.21 23.80 11.89
C GLU A 198 7.97 23.07 10.57
N LEU A 199 6.72 23.05 10.10
CA LEU A 199 6.36 22.44 8.82
C LEU A 199 7.02 23.16 7.63
N GLN A 200 7.03 24.50 7.64
CA GLN A 200 7.72 25.30 6.62
C GLN A 200 9.23 25.00 6.60
N THR A 201 9.86 24.95 7.78
CA THR A 201 11.28 24.65 7.92
C THR A 201 11.62 23.26 7.39
N ALA A 202 10.80 22.25 7.70
CA ALA A 202 10.96 20.88 7.21
C ALA A 202 10.82 20.80 5.68
N VAL A 203 9.83 21.48 5.10
CA VAL A 203 9.67 21.58 3.64
C VAL A 203 10.87 22.25 2.99
N GLU A 204 11.34 23.37 3.52
CA GLU A 204 12.51 24.08 2.99
C GLU A 204 13.77 23.19 3.02
N GLN A 205 13.96 22.42 4.09
CA GLN A 205 15.08 21.49 4.23
C GLN A 205 15.08 20.44 3.11
N VAL A 206 13.94 19.80 2.85
CA VAL A 206 13.83 18.77 1.80
C VAL A 206 14.03 19.39 0.42
N LEU A 207 13.38 20.52 0.13
CA LEU A 207 13.53 21.24 -1.15
C LEU A 207 15.00 21.63 -1.43
N LYS A 208 15.73 22.12 -0.42
CA LYS A 208 17.15 22.47 -0.57
C LYS A 208 18.02 21.25 -0.88
N LYS A 209 17.77 20.11 -0.23
CA LYS A 209 18.49 18.84 -0.49
C LYS A 209 18.20 18.33 -1.90
N THR A 210 16.93 18.27 -2.30
CA THR A 210 16.51 17.87 -3.65
C THR A 210 17.10 18.78 -4.71
N ALA A 211 17.05 20.11 -4.52
CA ALA A 211 17.63 21.07 -5.47
C ALA A 211 19.13 20.86 -5.68
N LYS A 212 19.86 20.44 -4.64
CA LYS A 212 21.29 20.10 -4.77
C LYS A 212 21.48 18.87 -5.66
N LYS A 213 20.71 17.80 -5.44
CA LYS A 213 20.77 16.59 -6.27
C LYS A 213 20.32 16.82 -7.71
N TYR A 214 19.29 17.65 -7.92
CA TYR A 214 18.86 18.02 -9.26
C TYR A 214 19.97 18.75 -10.03
N ARG A 215 20.69 19.68 -9.39
CA ARG A 215 21.87 20.33 -10.00
C ARG A 215 23.00 19.35 -10.30
N GLU A 216 23.26 18.40 -9.39
CA GLU A 216 24.28 17.36 -9.56
C GLU A 216 24.01 16.48 -10.79
N TYR A 217 22.74 16.15 -11.04
CA TYR A 217 22.33 15.29 -12.16
C TYR A 217 21.81 16.04 -13.39
N GLY A 218 21.85 17.38 -13.40
CA GLY A 218 21.39 18.19 -14.53
C GLY A 218 19.87 18.18 -14.76
N ILE A 219 19.08 17.84 -13.73
CA ILE A 219 17.61 17.84 -13.75
C ILE A 219 17.12 19.29 -13.72
N LYS A 220 16.20 19.63 -14.65
CA LYS A 220 15.74 21.01 -14.87
C LYS A 220 14.39 21.30 -14.22
N GLU A 221 13.67 20.26 -13.86
CA GLU A 221 12.37 20.35 -13.21
C GLU A 221 12.46 21.00 -11.83
N LYS A 222 11.35 21.57 -11.37
CA LYS A 222 11.31 22.26 -10.07
C LYS A 222 11.24 21.21 -8.96
N PRO A 223 12.10 21.27 -7.93
CA PRO A 223 11.91 20.47 -6.73
C PRO A 223 10.54 20.72 -6.12
N TYR A 224 9.88 19.64 -5.71
CA TYR A 224 8.64 19.71 -4.95
C TYR A 224 8.67 18.66 -3.84
N VAL A 225 7.79 18.82 -2.86
CA VAL A 225 7.58 17.86 -1.78
C VAL A 225 6.11 17.46 -1.73
N VAL A 226 5.88 16.28 -1.19
CA VAL A 226 4.55 15.79 -0.86
C VAL A 226 4.44 15.71 0.65
N VAL A 227 3.57 16.54 1.22
CA VAL A 227 3.22 16.50 2.65
C VAL A 227 2.05 15.55 2.82
N LYS A 228 2.21 14.53 3.66
CA LYS A 228 1.25 13.44 3.86
C LYS A 228 1.00 13.24 5.36
N ALA A 229 -0.21 12.90 5.77
CA ALA A 229 -0.44 12.40 7.13
C ALA A 229 0.42 11.15 7.39
N ASP A 230 1.04 11.06 8.57
CA ASP A 230 2.00 9.99 8.89
C ASP A 230 1.31 8.63 9.15
N ALA A 231 0.00 8.63 9.39
CA ALA A 231 -0.82 7.42 9.51
C ALA A 231 -1.97 7.41 8.48
N GLY A 232 -2.37 6.22 8.04
CA GLY A 232 -3.50 6.00 7.13
C GLY A 232 -3.16 5.92 5.64
N THR A 233 -4.17 5.60 4.83
CA THR A 233 -4.11 5.18 3.42
C THR A 233 -4.95 6.04 2.48
N TYR A 234 -4.94 5.71 1.17
CA TYR A 234 -5.84 6.23 0.13
C TYR A 234 -5.64 7.70 -0.30
N GLY A 235 -4.47 8.28 -0.07
CA GLY A 235 -4.17 9.63 -0.59
C GLY A 235 -4.97 10.76 0.06
N MET A 236 -5.69 10.49 1.15
CA MET A 236 -6.26 11.52 2.03
C MET A 236 -5.17 12.14 2.89
N GLY A 237 -5.30 13.43 3.23
CA GLY A 237 -4.26 14.15 3.95
C GLY A 237 -2.97 14.31 3.14
N VAL A 238 -3.06 14.50 1.82
CA VAL A 238 -1.91 14.67 0.92
C VAL A 238 -1.96 16.02 0.21
N MET A 239 -0.86 16.77 0.25
CA MET A 239 -0.68 18.00 -0.52
C MET A 239 0.70 18.06 -1.19
N VAL A 240 0.74 18.68 -2.36
CA VAL A 240 1.97 18.93 -3.11
C VAL A 240 2.39 20.38 -2.84
N VAL A 241 3.66 20.58 -2.48
CA VAL A 241 4.22 21.89 -2.14
C VAL A 241 5.53 22.08 -2.86
N ASN A 242 5.70 23.22 -3.52
CA ASN A 242 6.95 23.56 -4.21
C ASN A 242 7.56 24.89 -3.73
N ASP A 243 6.92 25.53 -2.76
CA ASP A 243 7.38 26.72 -2.05
C ASP A 243 6.87 26.64 -0.60
N PRO A 244 7.76 26.69 0.41
CA PRO A 244 7.36 26.67 1.81
C PRO A 244 6.28 27.73 2.15
N ALA A 245 6.29 28.88 1.48
CA ALA A 245 5.32 29.95 1.72
C ALA A 245 3.86 29.53 1.45
N GLN A 246 3.63 28.48 0.65
CA GLN A 246 2.29 27.91 0.40
C GLN A 246 1.64 27.33 1.65
N LEU A 247 2.43 26.96 2.67
CA LEU A 247 1.94 26.43 3.93
C LEU A 247 1.44 27.52 4.88
N LYS A 248 1.80 28.78 4.61
CA LYS A 248 1.36 29.90 5.43
C LYS A 248 -0.04 30.32 5.02
N GLY A 249 -0.99 30.23 5.95
CA GLY A 249 -2.35 30.70 5.71
C GLY A 249 -3.13 29.83 4.73
N LEU A 250 -2.95 28.51 4.80
CA LEU A 250 -3.72 27.53 4.02
C LEU A 250 -5.20 27.87 4.02
N ASN A 251 -5.85 27.81 2.85
CA ASN A 251 -7.27 28.09 2.73
C ASN A 251 -8.11 27.01 3.46
N ARG A 252 -9.42 27.27 3.65
CA ARG A 252 -10.32 26.35 4.37
C ARG A 252 -10.35 24.94 3.75
N LYS A 253 -10.29 24.84 2.43
CA LYS A 253 -10.34 23.56 1.70
C LYS A 253 -9.09 22.73 1.99
N ASP A 254 -7.92 23.33 1.94
CA ASP A 254 -6.64 22.65 2.15
C ASP A 254 -6.45 22.26 3.62
N ARG A 255 -6.87 23.12 4.57
CA ARG A 255 -6.92 22.75 5.99
C ARG A 255 -7.79 21.52 6.21
N ASN A 256 -9.04 21.54 5.73
CA ASN A 256 -9.95 20.39 5.88
C ASN A 256 -9.38 19.11 5.26
N LYS A 257 -8.70 19.23 4.11
CA LYS A 257 -8.05 18.10 3.44
C LYS A 257 -6.90 17.51 4.26
N MET A 258 -6.14 18.34 4.96
CA MET A 258 -4.95 17.95 5.73
C MET A 258 -5.25 17.61 7.20
N SER A 259 -6.41 18.00 7.72
CA SER A 259 -6.78 17.78 9.12
C SER A 259 -7.31 16.37 9.41
N ILE A 260 -7.91 15.69 8.43
CA ILE A 260 -8.66 14.45 8.65
C ILE A 260 -8.21 13.36 7.68
N VAL A 261 -7.97 12.15 8.20
CA VAL A 261 -7.72 10.93 7.41
C VAL A 261 -8.95 10.00 7.41
N LYS A 262 -8.80 8.78 6.87
CA LYS A 262 -9.84 7.74 6.85
C LYS A 262 -10.46 7.60 8.25
N GLU A 263 -11.79 7.40 8.31
CA GLU A 263 -12.58 7.28 9.56
C GLU A 263 -12.66 8.53 10.44
N GLY A 264 -12.25 9.71 9.97
CA GLY A 264 -12.45 10.96 10.71
C GLY A 264 -11.34 11.27 11.73
N LEU A 265 -10.24 10.51 11.72
CA LEU A 265 -9.12 10.70 12.65
C LEU A 265 -8.35 11.99 12.34
N GLU A 266 -8.00 12.74 13.39
CA GLU A 266 -7.23 13.98 13.30
C GLU A 266 -5.75 13.70 12.98
N VAL A 267 -5.16 14.55 12.14
CA VAL A 267 -3.74 14.50 11.78
C VAL A 267 -2.92 15.29 12.79
N SER A 268 -2.11 14.59 13.59
CA SER A 268 -1.11 15.18 14.51
C SER A 268 0.32 15.14 13.97
N ASP A 269 0.59 14.18 13.08
CA ASP A 269 1.91 13.85 12.56
C ASP A 269 1.87 13.84 11.04
N VAL A 270 2.86 14.47 10.43
CA VAL A 270 2.99 14.58 8.98
C VAL A 270 4.38 14.15 8.52
N LEU A 271 4.40 13.50 7.37
CA LEU A 271 5.58 13.15 6.61
C LEU A 271 5.76 14.14 5.46
N ILE A 272 6.92 14.78 5.39
CA ILE A 272 7.35 15.62 4.29
C ILE A 272 8.30 14.78 3.45
N GLN A 273 7.88 14.41 2.26
CA GLN A 273 8.66 13.56 1.36
C GLN A 273 9.06 14.34 0.11
N GLU A 274 10.29 14.16 -0.37
CA GLU A 274 10.70 14.56 -1.71
C GLU A 274 9.72 14.02 -2.76
N GLY A 275 9.26 14.92 -3.62
CA GLY A 275 8.43 14.59 -4.76
C GLY A 275 9.23 13.87 -5.84
N VAL A 276 8.69 12.76 -6.34
CA VAL A 276 9.29 12.00 -7.44
C VAL A 276 8.40 12.18 -8.66
N TYR A 277 8.95 12.77 -9.72
CA TYR A 277 8.24 12.91 -10.97
C TYR A 277 7.91 11.55 -11.59
N THR A 278 6.75 11.46 -12.24
CA THR A 278 6.51 10.41 -13.23
C THR A 278 6.37 11.02 -14.62
N PHE A 279 7.20 10.55 -15.54
CA PHE A 279 7.11 10.89 -16.97
C PHE A 279 6.57 9.74 -17.80
N GLU A 280 6.19 8.63 -17.16
CA GLU A 280 5.57 7.53 -17.86
C GLU A 280 4.20 7.93 -18.36
N LYS A 281 3.90 7.50 -19.59
CA LYS A 281 2.61 7.77 -20.22
C LYS A 281 1.99 6.48 -20.76
N VAL A 282 0.69 6.39 -20.60
CA VAL A 282 -0.15 5.38 -21.25
C VAL A 282 -1.19 6.14 -22.07
N ASN A 283 -1.16 5.99 -23.40
CA ASN A 283 -2.03 6.73 -24.32
C ASN A 283 -2.01 8.24 -24.07
N GLU A 284 -0.82 8.83 -23.99
CA GLU A 284 -0.55 10.25 -23.65
C GLU A 284 -0.92 10.73 -22.25
N ALA A 285 -1.64 9.93 -21.45
CA ALA A 285 -1.97 10.25 -20.07
C ALA A 285 -0.87 9.84 -19.10
N VAL A 286 -0.64 10.64 -18.05
CA VAL A 286 0.39 10.38 -17.04
C VAL A 286 0.06 9.09 -16.29
N ALA A 287 1.07 8.26 -16.09
CA ALA A 287 0.94 6.95 -15.46
C ALA A 287 1.98 6.73 -14.36
N GLU A 288 1.64 5.94 -13.34
CA GLU A 288 2.60 5.41 -12.37
C GLU A 288 2.40 3.90 -12.21
N PRO A 289 3.47 3.09 -12.17
CA PRO A 289 3.37 1.65 -12.02
C PRO A 289 3.02 1.27 -10.58
N VAL A 290 2.12 0.30 -10.43
CA VAL A 290 1.80 -0.36 -9.16
C VAL A 290 2.25 -1.81 -9.26
N VAL A 291 3.21 -2.21 -8.44
CA VAL A 291 3.76 -3.57 -8.41
C VAL A 291 3.13 -4.37 -7.27
N TYR A 292 2.63 -5.56 -7.59
CA TYR A 292 2.00 -6.49 -6.64
C TYR A 292 2.95 -7.64 -6.33
N MET A 293 2.98 -8.02 -5.06
CA MET A 293 3.76 -9.13 -4.54
C MET A 293 2.92 -10.02 -3.63
N ILE A 294 3.27 -11.31 -3.60
CA ILE A 294 2.82 -12.27 -2.58
C ILE A 294 4.07 -12.99 -2.05
N ASP A 295 4.21 -13.06 -0.72
CA ASP A 295 5.50 -13.35 -0.07
C ASP A 295 6.61 -12.49 -0.69
N ARG A 296 7.70 -13.08 -1.21
CA ARG A 296 8.83 -12.36 -1.82
C ARG A 296 8.75 -12.26 -3.35
N TYR A 297 7.68 -12.78 -3.95
CA TYR A 297 7.56 -12.90 -5.40
C TYR A 297 6.77 -11.74 -5.99
N VAL A 298 7.34 -11.11 -7.02
CA VAL A 298 6.61 -10.15 -7.87
C VAL A 298 5.65 -10.94 -8.73
N ILE A 299 4.35 -10.74 -8.52
CA ILE A 299 3.29 -11.49 -9.22
C ILE A 299 2.69 -10.70 -10.37
N GLY A 300 2.85 -9.38 -10.34
CA GLY A 300 2.56 -8.54 -11.46
C GLY A 300 2.27 -7.10 -11.09
N GLY A 301 1.38 -6.44 -11.82
CA GLY A 301 1.05 -5.04 -11.56
C GLY A 301 0.09 -4.42 -12.56
N PHE A 302 -0.12 -3.11 -12.41
CA PHE A 302 -0.91 -2.29 -13.32
C PHE A 302 -0.41 -0.84 -13.25
N TYR A 303 -0.63 -0.08 -14.32
CA TYR A 303 -0.47 1.37 -14.25
C TYR A 303 -1.72 1.98 -13.64
N ARG A 304 -1.52 2.92 -12.71
CA ARG A 304 -2.53 3.94 -12.42
C ARG A 304 -2.34 5.06 -13.41
N VAL A 305 -3.39 5.36 -14.18
CA VAL A 305 -3.39 6.36 -15.24
C VAL A 305 -4.35 7.48 -14.88
N HIS A 306 -3.95 8.72 -15.12
CA HIS A 306 -4.81 9.88 -14.90
C HIS A 306 -4.67 10.87 -16.06
N THR A 307 -5.78 11.21 -16.72
CA THR A 307 -5.80 12.09 -17.88
C THR A 307 -5.61 13.56 -17.51
N ASP A 308 -6.14 13.96 -16.34
CA ASP A 308 -6.20 15.37 -15.95
C ASP A 308 -5.13 15.79 -14.93
N ARG A 309 -4.08 14.96 -14.74
CA ARG A 309 -3.01 15.23 -13.75
C ARG A 309 -1.65 15.32 -14.41
N GLY A 310 -0.85 16.24 -13.90
CA GLY A 310 0.53 16.45 -14.28
C GLY A 310 1.53 15.46 -13.65
N PRO A 311 2.79 15.49 -14.10
CA PRO A 311 3.85 14.57 -13.69
C PRO A 311 4.36 14.77 -12.24
N ASP A 312 4.01 15.89 -11.60
CA ASP A 312 4.28 16.23 -10.19
C ASP A 312 3.04 16.16 -9.28
N GLU A 313 1.93 15.66 -9.79
CA GLU A 313 0.68 15.57 -9.03
C GLU A 313 0.42 14.17 -8.48
N ASN A 314 -0.35 14.10 -7.39
CA ASN A 314 -0.84 12.82 -6.88
C ASN A 314 -1.86 12.21 -7.87
N LEU A 315 -1.49 11.11 -8.53
CA LEU A 315 -2.38 10.40 -9.43
C LEU A 315 -3.43 9.57 -8.70
N ASN A 316 -3.25 9.28 -7.40
CA ASN A 316 -4.26 8.64 -6.55
C ASN A 316 -5.39 9.62 -6.20
N ALA A 317 -6.18 9.98 -7.20
CA ALA A 317 -7.21 11.00 -7.12
C ALA A 317 -8.46 10.56 -7.92
N PRO A 318 -9.64 11.13 -7.63
CA PRO A 318 -10.84 10.88 -8.43
C PRO A 318 -10.59 11.18 -9.91
N GLY A 319 -11.02 10.27 -10.80
CA GLY A 319 -10.74 10.34 -12.24
C GLY A 319 -9.63 9.39 -12.70
N MET A 320 -8.85 8.82 -11.77
CA MET A 320 -7.88 7.78 -12.12
C MET A 320 -8.57 6.50 -12.63
N HIS A 321 -7.89 5.80 -13.53
CA HIS A 321 -8.25 4.46 -13.96
C HIS A 321 -7.01 3.56 -14.00
N PHE A 322 -7.21 2.25 -14.11
CA PHE A 322 -6.11 1.29 -14.10
C PHE A 322 -5.98 0.62 -15.45
N VAL A 323 -4.75 0.54 -15.94
CA VAL A 323 -4.40 -0.19 -17.17
C VAL A 323 -3.50 -1.34 -16.79
N PRO A 324 -3.86 -2.60 -17.11
CA PRO A 324 -3.03 -3.75 -16.78
C PRO A 324 -1.61 -3.59 -17.32
N LEU A 325 -0.64 -3.84 -16.45
CA LEU A 325 0.77 -3.81 -16.81
C LEU A 325 1.12 -5.17 -17.41
N ALA A 326 0.67 -5.44 -18.63
CA ALA A 326 0.94 -6.73 -19.25
C ALA A 326 2.45 -6.96 -19.30
N PHE A 327 2.94 -7.93 -18.52
CA PHE A 327 4.29 -8.42 -18.70
C PHE A 327 4.35 -8.97 -20.12
N GLU A 328 5.24 -8.40 -20.94
CA GLU A 328 5.59 -9.05 -22.19
C GLU A 328 6.02 -10.48 -21.86
N GLN A 329 5.55 -11.43 -22.66
CA GLN A 329 5.89 -12.85 -22.51
C GLN A 329 7.43 -12.94 -22.49
N ASN A 330 7.98 -13.34 -21.34
CA ASN A 330 9.41 -13.35 -20.97
C ASN A 330 9.92 -12.07 -20.28
N SER A 331 9.55 -11.90 -19.00
CA SER A 331 10.06 -10.86 -18.09
C SER A 331 11.50 -11.11 -17.60
N ILE A 332 12.28 -11.86 -18.38
CA ILE A 332 13.68 -12.16 -18.06
C ILE A 332 14.50 -10.95 -18.50
N PRO A 333 15.32 -10.37 -17.61
CA PRO A 333 16.17 -9.25 -17.98
C PRO A 333 17.16 -9.67 -19.08
N ASP A 334 17.27 -8.86 -20.12
CA ASP A 334 18.26 -8.97 -21.18
C ASP A 334 19.52 -8.19 -20.80
N LEU A 335 20.57 -8.91 -20.41
CA LEU A 335 21.86 -8.32 -20.02
C LEU A 335 22.60 -7.65 -21.20
N GLY A 336 22.27 -7.99 -22.45
CA GLY A 336 22.88 -7.41 -23.64
C GLY A 336 22.17 -6.16 -24.16
N ALA A 337 20.96 -5.88 -23.68
CA ALA A 337 20.20 -4.71 -24.09
C ALA A 337 20.83 -3.41 -23.56
N LYS A 338 20.68 -2.32 -24.33
CA LYS A 338 21.09 -0.99 -23.88
C LYS A 338 20.24 -0.58 -22.66
N PRO A 339 20.81 0.18 -21.71
CA PRO A 339 20.05 0.71 -20.58
C PRO A 339 18.79 1.47 -21.07
N GLY A 340 17.65 1.15 -20.47
CA GLY A 340 16.36 1.78 -20.78
C GLY A 340 15.72 1.37 -22.11
N SER A 341 16.36 0.53 -22.95
CA SER A 341 15.80 0.18 -24.26
C SER A 341 14.93 -1.09 -24.28
N ALA A 342 15.14 -2.00 -23.32
CA ALA A 342 14.41 -3.25 -23.25
C ALA A 342 13.28 -3.19 -22.21
N PRO A 343 12.01 -3.39 -22.60
CA PRO A 343 10.90 -3.46 -21.65
C PRO A 343 11.12 -4.44 -20.49
N PRO A 344 11.64 -5.68 -20.70
CA PRO A 344 11.91 -6.61 -19.60
C PRO A 344 12.86 -6.07 -18.53
N ASN A 345 13.89 -5.28 -18.91
CA ASN A 345 14.84 -4.70 -17.97
C ASN A 345 14.18 -3.61 -17.11
N ARG A 346 13.31 -2.79 -17.70
CA ARG A 346 12.52 -1.80 -16.96
C ARG A 346 11.61 -2.47 -15.93
N PHE A 347 10.92 -3.54 -16.32
CA PHE A 347 10.08 -4.31 -15.38
C PHE A 347 10.88 -4.99 -14.28
N TYR A 348 12.06 -5.51 -14.61
CA TYR A 348 12.98 -6.06 -13.62
C TYR A 348 13.35 -5.01 -12.56
N LEU A 349 13.67 -3.78 -12.99
CA LEU A 349 13.97 -2.67 -12.07
C LEU A 349 12.78 -2.33 -11.16
N TYR A 350 11.55 -2.31 -11.69
CA TYR A 350 10.35 -2.11 -10.87
C TYR A 350 10.23 -3.20 -9.80
N GLY A 351 10.47 -4.46 -10.18
CA GLY A 351 10.49 -5.58 -9.26
C GLY A 351 11.62 -5.52 -8.22
N VAL A 352 12.79 -4.99 -8.57
CA VAL A 352 13.89 -4.77 -7.60
C VAL A 352 13.48 -3.73 -6.56
N VAL A 353 13.05 -2.54 -6.99
CA VAL A 353 12.66 -1.46 -6.07
C VAL A 353 11.46 -1.87 -5.21
N ALA A 354 10.48 -2.57 -5.77
CA ALA A 354 9.36 -3.11 -5.01
C ALA A 354 9.81 -4.10 -3.92
N ARG A 355 10.76 -4.99 -4.22
CA ARG A 355 11.31 -5.93 -3.23
C ARG A 355 12.12 -5.24 -2.14
N LEU A 356 12.83 -4.14 -2.46
CA LEU A 356 13.49 -3.31 -1.43
C LEU A 356 12.45 -2.67 -0.49
N ALA A 357 11.34 -2.18 -1.04
CA ALA A 357 10.23 -1.65 -0.24
C ALA A 357 9.57 -2.73 0.63
N LEU A 358 9.38 -3.93 0.10
CA LEU A 358 8.87 -5.08 0.86
C LEU A 358 9.83 -5.47 1.99
N LEU A 359 11.14 -5.52 1.72
CA LEU A 359 12.14 -5.81 2.74
C LEU A 359 12.13 -4.76 3.85
N ALA A 360 12.01 -3.49 3.49
CA ALA A 360 11.86 -2.40 4.45
C ALA A 360 10.59 -2.54 5.29
N SER A 361 9.46 -2.93 4.70
CA SER A 361 8.24 -3.25 5.44
C SER A 361 8.42 -4.44 6.38
N SER A 362 9.13 -5.48 5.97
CA SER A 362 9.43 -6.62 6.85
C SER A 362 10.24 -6.17 8.07
N LEU A 363 11.28 -5.36 7.87
CA LEU A 363 12.13 -4.82 8.92
C LEU A 363 11.35 -3.87 9.85
N GLU A 364 10.48 -3.03 9.28
CA GLU A 364 9.60 -2.14 10.04
C GLU A 364 8.64 -2.91 10.94
N LEU A 365 8.01 -3.97 10.42
CA LEU A 365 7.09 -4.80 11.19
C LEU A 365 7.82 -5.58 12.28
N GLU A 366 8.97 -6.18 11.98
CA GLU A 366 9.80 -6.87 12.98
C GLU A 366 10.17 -5.95 14.16
N ARG A 367 10.50 -4.68 13.88
CA ARG A 367 10.86 -3.69 14.92
C ARG A 367 9.66 -3.17 15.72
N SER A 368 8.45 -3.32 15.19
CA SER A 368 7.21 -2.87 15.84
C SER A 368 6.35 -4.02 16.35
N ASP A 369 6.84 -5.26 16.26
CA ASP A 369 6.17 -6.40 16.85
C ASP A 369 6.16 -6.24 18.39
N PRO A 370 4.98 -6.27 19.02
CA PRO A 370 4.89 -6.17 20.48
C PRO A 370 5.37 -7.43 21.23
N ASN A 371 5.75 -8.52 20.55
CA ASN A 371 6.13 -9.80 21.16
C ASN A 371 7.57 -10.20 20.91
#